data_AF-A0A919UCH2-F1
#
_entry.id   AF-A0A919UCH2-F1
#
_cell.length_a   1.000
_cell.length_b   1.000
_cell.length_c   1.000
_cell.angle_alpha   90.00
_cell.angle_beta   90.00
_cell.angle_gamma   90.00
#
_symmetry.space_group_name_H-M   'P 1'
#
loop_
_entity.id
_entity.type
_entity.pdbx_description
1 polymer ?
#
loop_
_entity_poly.entity_id
_entity_poly.type
_entity_poly.pdbx_seq_one_letter_code
_entity_poly.pdbx_strand_id
1 'polypeptide(L)'
;MQHNLGFALEAAWKVLLAGLILGAGLPALFALGVRSLAYGAGGDAEEHQAGASGPRAHPIGTVAGYACFAIVLFGVALGITFIVASGFGKAISFEHVYPTIVDK
;
A
#
# COMPACT_ATOMS: atom_id res chain seq x y z
N MET A 1 12.61 35.86 14.50
CA MET A 1 11.70 35.45 13.41
C MET A 1 12.38 34.57 12.36
N GLN A 2 13.56 34.91 11.83
CA GLN A 2 14.22 34.14 10.75
C GLN A 2 14.64 32.69 11.12
N HIS A 3 15.06 32.42 12.36
CA HIS A 3 15.43 31.06 12.78
C HIS A 3 14.25 30.08 12.91
N ASN A 4 13.06 30.58 13.27
CA ASN A 4 11.87 29.74 13.44
C ASN A 4 11.41 29.14 12.10
N LEU A 5 11.61 29.88 11.01
CA LEU A 5 11.26 29.42 9.66
C LEU A 5 12.14 28.24 9.21
N GLY A 6 13.44 28.27 9.56
CA GLY A 6 14.36 27.17 9.30
C GLY A 6 13.94 25.88 10.02
N PHE A 7 13.62 25.97 11.32
CA PHE A 7 13.14 24.81 12.08
C PHE A 7 11.78 24.30 11.61
N ALA A 8 10.88 25.21 11.22
CA ALA A 8 9.59 24.84 10.68
C ALA A 8 9.73 24.09 9.34
N LEU A 9 10.61 24.53 8.45
CA LEU A 9 10.87 23.86 7.17
C LEU A 9 11.50 22.48 7.37
N GLU A 10 12.46 22.38 8.29
CA GLU A 10 13.11 21.12 8.67
C GLU A 10 12.10 20.10 9.21
N ALA A 11 11.20 20.54 10.10
CA ALA A 11 10.14 19.70 10.65
C ALA A 11 9.10 19.34 9.57
N ALA A 12 8.68 20.31 8.76
CA ALA A 12 7.70 20.12 7.70
C ALA A 12 8.19 19.11 6.66
N TRP A 13 9.46 19.17 6.24
CA TRP A 13 10.03 18.21 5.29
C TRP A 13 10.03 16.78 5.86
N LYS A 14 10.39 16.61 7.14
CA LYS A 14 10.35 15.30 7.81
C LYS A 14 8.94 14.73 7.88
N VAL A 15 7.96 15.56 8.24
CA VAL A 15 6.54 15.15 8.30
C VAL A 15 6.00 14.83 6.91
N LEU A 16 6.34 15.65 5.90
CA LEU A 16 5.97 15.39 4.51
C LEU A 16 6.52 14.05 4.03
N LEU A 17 7.79 13.78 4.30
CA LEU A 17 8.43 12.53 3.91
C LEU A 17 7.78 11.33 4.62
N ALA A 18 7.52 11.44 5.93
CA ALA A 18 6.83 10.41 6.68
C ALA A 18 5.40 10.18 6.17
N GLY A 19 4.65 11.25 5.90
CA GLY A 19 3.29 11.20 5.35
C GLY A 19 3.24 10.65 3.93
N LEU A 20 4.23 10.93 3.10
CA LEU A 20 4.32 10.38 1.75
C LEU A 20 4.62 8.89 1.78
N ILE A 21 5.57 8.45 2.61
CA ILE A 21 5.94 7.04 2.72
C ILE A 21 4.82 6.24 3.38
N LEU A 22 4.35 6.66 4.55
CA LEU A 22 3.37 5.91 5.33
C LEU A 22 1.93 6.10 4.83
N GLY A 23 1.61 7.29 4.33
CA GLY A 23 0.28 7.60 3.80
C GLY A 23 0.14 7.23 2.33
N ALA A 24 0.95 7.82 1.45
CA ALA A 24 0.83 7.63 0.00
C ALA A 24 1.49 6.34 -0.54
N GLY A 25 2.34 5.68 0.26
CA GLY A 25 2.94 4.40 -0.12
C GLY A 25 1.91 3.29 -0.34
N LEU A 26 0.88 3.20 0.52
CA LEU A 26 -0.19 2.21 0.38
C LEU A 26 -1.06 2.42 -0.88
N PRO A 27 -1.56 3.64 -1.16
CA PRO A 27 -2.22 3.98 -2.42
C PRO A 27 -1.36 3.69 -3.65
N ALA A 28 -0.05 3.93 -3.58
CA ALA A 28 0.87 3.61 -4.68
C ALA A 28 0.94 2.09 -4.94
N LEU A 29 1.03 1.26 -3.89
CA LEU A 29 0.96 -0.19 -4.01
C LEU A 29 -0.39 -0.66 -4.57
N PHE A 30 -1.49 -0.04 -4.17
CA PHE A 30 -2.81 -0.33 -4.73
C PHE A 30 -2.85 -0.03 -6.24
N ALA A 31 -2.33 1.12 -6.66
CA ALA A 31 -2.25 1.49 -8.08
C ALA A 31 -1.39 0.50 -8.89
N LEU A 32 -0.27 0.02 -8.33
CA LEU A 32 0.54 -1.03 -8.93
C LEU A 32 -0.22 -2.36 -9.04
N GLY A 33 -1.03 -2.71 -8.05
CA GLY A 33 -1.92 -3.87 -8.09
C GLY A 33 -2.93 -3.79 -9.22
N VAL A 34 -3.60 -2.65 -9.38
CA VAL A 34 -4.54 -2.39 -10.49
C VAL A 34 -3.82 -2.49 -11.84
N ARG A 35 -2.62 -1.91 -11.97
CA ARG A 35 -1.82 -1.99 -13.20
C ARG A 35 -1.41 -3.43 -13.53
N SER A 36 -1.05 -4.22 -12.52
CA SER A 36 -0.69 -5.63 -12.67
C SER A 36 -1.87 -6.48 -13.12
N LEU A 37 -3.06 -6.23 -12.57
CA LEU A 37 -4.30 -6.89 -12.97
C LEU A 37 -4.68 -6.57 -14.43
N ALA A 38 -4.51 -5.30 -14.84
CA ALA A 38 -4.75 -4.88 -16.22
C ALA A 38 -3.79 -5.56 -17.22
N TYR A 39 -2.53 -5.74 -16.82
CA TYR A 39 -1.57 -6.53 -17.59
C TYR A 39 -1.97 -8.02 -17.64
N GLY A 40 -2.43 -8.58 -16.51
CA GLY A 40 -2.88 -9.97 -16.42
C GLY A 40 -4.11 -10.28 -17.28
N ALA A 41 -5.00 -9.31 -17.44
CA ALA A 41 -6.19 -9.39 -18.31
C ALA A 41 -5.86 -9.47 -19.82
N GLY A 42 -4.59 -9.37 -20.20
CA GLY A 42 -4.15 -9.59 -21.57
C GLY A 42 -3.63 -8.35 -22.29
N GLY A 43 -3.57 -7.18 -21.64
CA GLY A 43 -2.72 -6.04 -22.02
C GLY A 43 -2.90 -5.38 -23.40
N ASP A 44 -3.63 -5.99 -24.32
CA ASP A 44 -3.74 -5.53 -25.69
C ASP A 44 -4.99 -4.66 -25.83
N ALA A 45 -4.76 -3.34 -25.90
CA ALA A 45 -5.72 -2.38 -26.46
C ALA A 45 -5.65 -2.37 -28.00
N GLU A 46 -5.25 -3.48 -28.61
CA GLU A 46 -5.17 -3.67 -30.05
C GLU A 46 -6.50 -4.27 -30.52
N GLU A 47 -7.18 -3.63 -31.48
CA GLU A 47 -8.34 -4.22 -32.17
C GLU A 47 -7.95 -5.59 -32.73
N HIS A 48 -8.34 -6.66 -32.05
CA HIS A 48 -8.19 -7.99 -32.60
C HIS A 48 -9.09 -8.09 -33.83
N GLN A 49 -8.47 -8.27 -35.01
CA GLN A 49 -9.19 -8.57 -36.24
C GLN A 49 -10.11 -9.78 -36.01
N ALA A 50 -11.33 -9.73 -36.53
CA ALA A 50 -12.32 -10.79 -36.37
C ALA A 50 -11.73 -12.15 -36.83
N GLY A 51 -11.38 -13.01 -35.87
CA GLY A 51 -10.74 -14.31 -36.10
C GLY A 51 -9.36 -14.51 -35.46
N ALA A 52 -8.75 -13.49 -34.87
CA ALA A 52 -7.51 -13.65 -34.10
C ALA A 52 -7.79 -14.22 -32.69
N SER A 53 -6.96 -15.17 -32.24
CA SER A 53 -7.02 -15.74 -30.89
C SER A 53 -6.92 -14.62 -29.86
N GLY A 54 -7.97 -14.40 -29.06
CA GLY A 54 -8.07 -13.25 -28.15
C GLY A 54 -6.88 -13.05 -27.20
N PRO A 55 -6.81 -11.88 -26.53
CA PRO A 55 -5.65 -11.42 -25.76
C PRO A 55 -5.08 -12.52 -24.86
N ARG A 56 -3.77 -12.74 -24.94
CA ARG A 56 -3.12 -13.81 -24.17
C ARG A 56 -3.10 -13.43 -22.69
N ALA A 57 -4.02 -14.00 -21.93
CA ALA A 57 -4.09 -13.84 -20.49
C ALA A 57 -2.72 -14.15 -19.86
N HIS A 58 -2.18 -13.20 -19.09
CA HIS A 58 -0.94 -13.36 -18.35
C HIS A 58 -1.27 -13.65 -16.88
N PRO A 59 -1.45 -14.92 -16.48
CA PRO A 59 -1.87 -15.26 -15.11
C PRO A 59 -0.92 -14.70 -14.05
N ILE A 60 0.34 -14.48 -14.40
CA ILE A 60 1.34 -13.88 -13.52
C ILE A 60 1.03 -12.44 -13.11
N GLY A 61 0.44 -11.63 -14.01
CA GLY A 61 0.00 -10.26 -13.70
C GLY A 61 -1.19 -10.25 -12.75
N THR A 62 -2.11 -11.20 -12.93
CA THR A 62 -3.26 -11.36 -12.03
C THR A 62 -2.81 -11.72 -10.61
N VAL A 63 -1.89 -12.68 -10.47
CA VAL A 63 -1.35 -13.10 -9.16
C VAL A 63 -0.61 -11.95 -8.48
N ALA A 64 0.24 -11.23 -9.22
CA ALA A 64 0.97 -10.07 -8.68
C ALA A 64 0.02 -8.94 -8.25
N GLY A 65 -1.08 -8.71 -8.98
CA GLY A 65 -2.14 -7.78 -8.59
C GLY A 65 -2.78 -8.13 -7.24
N TYR A 66 -3.21 -9.38 -7.07
CA TYR A 66 -3.78 -9.85 -5.81
C TYR A 66 -2.78 -9.79 -4.65
N ALA A 67 -1.51 -10.10 -4.89
CA ALA A 67 -0.47 -9.98 -3.88
C ALA A 67 -0.31 -8.52 -3.39
N CYS A 68 -0.34 -7.54 -4.30
CA CYS A 68 -0.31 -6.12 -3.93
C CYS A 68 -1.52 -5.73 -3.07
N PHE A 69 -2.72 -6.17 -3.45
CA PHE A 69 -3.93 -5.89 -2.66
C PHE A 69 -3.89 -6.54 -1.28
N ALA A 70 -3.37 -7.76 -1.17
CA ALA A 70 -3.20 -8.43 0.12
C ALA A 70 -2.26 -7.65 1.04
N ILE A 71 -1.14 -7.12 0.51
CA ILE A 71 -0.20 -6.28 1.27
C ILE A 71 -0.89 -4.98 1.74
N VAL A 72 -1.68 -4.34 0.88
CA VAL A 72 -2.43 -3.13 1.23
C VAL A 72 -3.43 -3.40 2.34
N LEU A 73 -4.23 -4.46 2.22
CA LEU A 73 -5.21 -4.85 3.26
C LEU A 73 -4.53 -5.15 4.59
N PHE A 74 -3.39 -5.86 4.56
CA PHE A 74 -2.60 -6.15 5.75
C PHE A 74 -2.09 -4.87 6.41
N GLY A 75 -1.55 -3.93 5.62
CA GLY A 75 -1.11 -2.62 6.11
C GLY A 75 -2.24 -1.80 6.74
N VAL A 76 -3.42 -1.75 6.11
CA VAL A 76 -4.61 -1.07 6.65
C VAL A 76 -5.06 -1.72 7.96
N ALA A 77 -5.15 -3.05 8.01
CA ALA A 77 -5.54 -3.76 9.22
C ALA A 77 -4.57 -3.52 10.38
N LEU A 78 -3.26 -3.55 10.12
CA LEU A 78 -2.23 -3.21 11.11
C LEU A 78 -2.34 -1.76 11.58
N GLY A 79 -2.50 -0.80 10.65
CA GLY A 79 -2.62 0.62 10.98
C GLY A 79 -3.85 0.90 11.86
N ILE A 80 -5.01 0.33 11.50
CA ILE A 80 -6.23 0.45 12.30
C ILE A 80 -6.03 -0.19 13.68
N THR A 81 -5.49 -1.41 13.73
CA THR A 81 -5.23 -2.12 15.00
C THR A 81 -4.30 -1.30 15.89
N PHE A 82 -3.28 -0.66 15.33
CA PHE A 82 -2.35 0.17 16.08
C PHE A 82 -3.03 1.40 16.68
N ILE A 83 -3.82 2.13 15.87
CA ILE A 83 -4.55 3.32 16.34
C ILE A 83 -5.54 2.94 17.44
N VAL A 84 -6.29 1.85 17.24
CA VAL A 84 -7.31 1.38 18.18
C VAL A 84 -6.67 0.86 19.47
N ALA A 85 -5.65 0.00 19.39
CA ALA A 85 -4.96 -0.54 20.56
C ALA A 85 -4.31 0.57 21.40
N SER A 86 -3.64 1.52 20.74
CA SER A 86 -3.03 2.69 21.37
C SER A 86 -4.07 3.55 22.10
N GLY A 87 -5.25 3.76 21.49
CA GLY A 87 -6.36 4.47 22.12
C GLY A 87 -6.91 3.79 23.38
N PHE A 88 -6.80 2.46 23.49
CA PHE A 88 -7.18 1.68 24.67
C PHE A 88 -6.05 1.44 25.67
N GLY A 89 -4.86 2.05 25.47
CA GLY A 89 -3.70 1.86 26.33
C GLY A 89 -3.02 0.50 26.20
N LYS A 90 -3.26 -0.23 25.10
CA LYS A 90 -2.61 -1.51 24.79
C LYS A 90 -1.54 -1.32 23.72
N ALA A 91 -0.52 -2.17 23.71
CA ALA A 91 0.55 -2.16 22.71
C ALA A 91 0.39 -3.34 21.74
N ILE A 92 0.87 -3.16 20.50
CA ILE A 92 1.03 -4.29 19.57
C ILE A 92 2.40 -4.91 19.81
N SER A 93 2.43 -6.16 20.26
CA SER A 93 3.62 -6.99 20.26
C SER A 93 3.73 -7.77 18.95
N PHE A 94 4.93 -7.74 18.38
CA PHE A 94 5.34 -8.55 17.23
C PHE A 94 6.27 -9.71 17.67
N GLU A 95 6.25 -10.10 18.95
CA GLU A 95 7.06 -11.22 19.46
C GLU A 95 6.68 -12.56 18.83
N HIS A 96 5.46 -12.66 18.30
CA HIS A 96 5.05 -13.73 17.40
C HIS A 96 5.00 -13.20 15.97
N VAL A 97 5.14 -14.09 14.98
CA VAL A 97 5.03 -13.80 13.53
C VAL A 97 3.74 -13.03 13.18
N TYR A 98 2.75 -13.01 14.07
CA TYR A 98 1.51 -12.28 13.95
C TYR A 98 1.38 -11.18 15.03
N PRO A 99 0.82 -10.00 14.68
CA PRO A 99 0.59 -8.92 15.63
C PRO A 99 -0.39 -9.37 16.72
N THR A 100 0.04 -9.28 17.99
CA THR A 100 -0.79 -9.59 19.16
C THR A 100 -0.93 -8.37 20.05
N ILE A 101 -2.08 -8.22 20.70
CA ILE A 101 -2.35 -7.09 21.59
C ILE A 101 -1.91 -7.48 23.00
N VAL A 102 -0.98 -6.72 23.57
CA VAL A 102 -0.49 -6.88 24.95
C VAL A 102 -0.84 -5.64 25.77
N ASP A 103 -1.15 -5.82 27.06
CA ASP A 103 -1.33 -4.69 27.96
C ASP A 103 0.02 -4.00 28.19
N LYS A 104 -0.01 -2.66 28.20
CA LYS A 104 1.18 -1.82 28.24
C LYS A 104 1.76 -1.66 29.63
#